data_AF-A0A536FUA1-F1
#
_entry.id   AF-A0A536FUA1-F1
#
_cell.length_a   1.000
_cell.length_b   1.000
_cell.length_c   1.000
_cell.angle_alpha   90.00
_cell.angle_beta   90.00
_cell.angle_gamma   90.00
#
_symmetry.space_group_name_H-M   'P 1'
#
loop_
_entity.id
_entity.type
_entity.pdbx_description
1 polymer ?
#
loop_
_entity_poly.entity_id
_entity_poly.type
_entity_poly.pdbx_seq_one_letter_code
_entity_poly.pdbx_strand_id
1 'polypeptide(L)'
;MCSMIGRPATGTSGLGRLLVSGRRRDPSPPAMTTAFTSPTQYDLNSVVEELKQFAYDLLWTWQPRIEALFRTLDPALWKSTRENPVLLLSQLGEEGVQRACEREEVRQAFEGARAAYREYYERHPRFMDAQAPMAIAYFSLEFGLSECLPIYSGGLGVLAGDHLKATSDLGLPLVAVGLLYRQGFGRQDIDAGGRQFEVYSENRGADLPVRKVDGVEVEAPIGARNVRIA
;
A
#
# COMPACT_ATOMS: atom_id res chain seq x y z
N MET A 1 -20.16 -1.52 44.71
CA MET A 1 -20.61 -0.90 45.99
C MET A 1 -19.55 -1.16 47.04
N CYS A 2 -19.24 -0.16 47.87
CA CYS A 2 -18.11 -0.04 48.82
C CYS A 2 -16.74 0.32 48.18
N SER A 3 -15.98 1.32 48.59
CA SER A 3 -16.20 2.57 49.34
C SER A 3 -14.92 3.41 49.17
N MET A 4 -15.04 4.71 48.90
CA MET A 4 -13.94 5.67 49.01
C MET A 4 -13.67 5.96 50.48
N ILE A 5 -12.40 5.99 50.90
CA ILE A 5 -11.90 6.92 51.93
C ILE A 5 -10.50 7.37 51.50
N GLY A 6 -10.37 8.65 51.14
CA GLY A 6 -9.11 9.26 50.77
C GLY A 6 -8.42 9.99 51.94
N ARG A 7 -7.07 10.00 51.86
CA ARG A 7 -6.10 11.05 52.24
C ARG A 7 -6.00 11.48 53.73
N PRO A 8 -4.78 11.74 54.24
CA PRO A 8 -3.96 12.87 53.78
C PRO A 8 -2.52 12.51 53.40
N ALA A 9 -2.03 13.23 52.39
CA ALA A 9 -0.60 13.50 52.22
C ALA A 9 -0.35 14.90 52.79
N THR A 10 0.46 14.98 53.83
CA THR A 10 1.01 16.23 54.34
C THR A 10 2.44 15.94 54.76
N GLY A 11 3.39 16.51 54.02
CA GLY A 11 4.76 16.63 54.47
C GLY A 11 4.91 17.88 55.32
N THR A 12 5.91 17.86 56.20
CA THR A 12 6.71 19.05 56.51
C THR A 12 8.04 18.64 57.11
N SER A 13 9.00 19.50 56.81
CA SER A 13 10.43 19.47 57.05
C SER A 13 10.81 19.63 58.53
N GLY A 14 12.04 19.20 58.85
CA GLY A 14 12.85 19.84 59.91
C GLY A 14 13.01 19.04 61.21
N LEU A 15 14.21 18.48 61.39
CA LEU A 15 14.93 18.22 62.65
C LEU A 15 14.17 17.62 63.86
N GLY A 16 14.39 16.31 64.12
CA GLY A 16 14.27 15.71 65.47
C GLY A 16 13.59 14.32 65.53
N ARG A 17 14.29 13.32 66.12
CA ARG A 17 13.90 11.93 66.50
C ARG A 17 12.41 11.70 66.90
N LEU A 18 11.72 10.55 66.78
CA LEU A 18 12.03 9.09 66.61
C LEU A 18 10.75 8.30 66.18
N LEU A 19 10.95 7.05 65.73
CA LEU A 19 10.06 5.84 65.72
C LEU A 19 8.99 5.64 64.62
N VAL A 20 9.30 4.74 63.67
CA VAL A 20 8.32 3.73 63.19
C VAL A 20 9.03 2.39 62.98
N SER A 21 8.43 1.34 63.56
CA SER A 21 8.73 -0.08 63.37
C SER A 21 8.05 -0.60 62.11
N GLY A 22 8.80 -1.34 61.27
CA GLY A 22 8.27 -2.00 60.07
C GLY A 22 9.01 -3.30 59.79
N ARG A 23 8.27 -4.41 59.73
CA ARG A 23 8.79 -5.78 59.55
C ARG A 23 9.48 -5.95 58.18
N ARG A 24 10.68 -6.53 58.15
CA ARG A 24 11.36 -7.01 56.94
C ARG A 24 10.41 -7.93 56.16
N ARG A 25 10.11 -7.60 54.91
CA ARG A 25 9.62 -8.56 53.91
C ARG A 25 10.83 -9.03 53.12
N ASP A 26 11.14 -10.32 53.22
CA ASP A 26 12.10 -10.97 52.34
C ASP A 26 11.37 -11.29 51.02
N PRO A 27 11.77 -10.77 49.85
CA PRO A 27 11.08 -11.08 48.61
C PRO A 27 11.39 -12.52 48.18
N SER A 28 10.39 -13.38 48.17
CA SER A 28 10.48 -14.65 47.47
C SER A 28 10.74 -14.39 45.98
N PRO A 29 11.64 -15.15 45.31
CA PRO A 29 11.93 -14.94 43.90
C PRO A 29 10.63 -15.08 43.08
N PRO A 30 10.43 -14.25 42.04
CA PRO A 30 9.23 -14.33 41.22
C PRO A 30 9.17 -15.72 40.59
N ALA A 31 8.02 -16.37 40.71
CA ALA A 31 7.72 -17.56 39.94
C ALA A 31 7.79 -17.19 38.45
N MET A 32 8.86 -17.59 37.76
CA MET A 32 8.93 -17.52 36.30
C MET A 32 7.96 -18.56 35.74
N THR A 33 6.69 -18.16 35.61
CA THR A 33 5.78 -18.80 34.67
C THR A 33 6.27 -18.37 33.29
N THR A 34 6.98 -19.25 32.60
CA THR A 34 7.20 -19.15 31.17
C THR A 34 5.83 -19.20 30.50
N ALA A 35 5.22 -18.03 30.31
CA ALA A 35 4.15 -17.88 29.35
C ALA A 35 4.75 -18.23 27.99
N PHE A 36 4.42 -19.42 27.48
CA PHE A 36 4.51 -19.69 26.06
C PHE A 36 3.54 -18.71 25.38
N THR A 37 4.04 -17.53 25.03
CA THR A 37 3.36 -16.67 24.07
C THR A 37 3.44 -17.42 22.76
N SER A 38 2.32 -18.00 22.34
CA SER A 38 2.17 -18.56 21.00
C SER A 38 2.70 -17.54 19.98
N PRO A 39 3.44 -17.96 18.94
CA PRO A 39 3.87 -17.02 17.91
C PRO A 39 2.63 -16.30 17.42
N THR A 40 2.68 -14.96 17.45
CA THR A 40 1.64 -14.03 17.02
C THR A 40 0.81 -14.64 15.91
N GLN A 41 -0.43 -14.99 16.22
CA GLN A 41 -1.40 -15.47 15.25
C GLN A 41 -1.65 -14.29 14.30
N TYR A 42 -0.94 -14.27 13.19
CA TYR A 42 -1.14 -13.31 12.11
C TYR A 42 -2.63 -13.35 11.74
N ASP A 43 -3.33 -12.25 11.95
CA ASP A 43 -4.70 -12.14 11.45
C ASP A 43 -4.64 -12.12 9.93
N LEU A 44 -5.00 -13.23 9.29
CA LEU A 44 -4.97 -13.37 7.83
C LEU A 44 -5.73 -12.23 7.14
N ASN A 45 -6.82 -11.77 7.73
CA ASN A 45 -7.61 -10.67 7.17
C ASN A 45 -6.76 -9.40 7.10
N SER A 46 -6.01 -9.08 8.16
CA SER A 46 -5.11 -7.93 8.17
C SER A 46 -4.02 -8.01 7.09
N VAL A 47 -3.46 -9.21 6.86
CA VAL A 47 -2.42 -9.44 5.85
C VAL A 47 -3.00 -9.25 4.44
N VAL A 48 -4.18 -9.81 4.18
CA VAL A 48 -4.84 -9.69 2.87
C VAL A 48 -5.16 -8.23 2.57
N GLU A 49 -5.67 -7.48 3.55
CA GLU A 49 -5.98 -6.07 3.36
C GLU A 49 -4.72 -5.20 3.12
N GLU A 50 -3.62 -5.51 3.79
CA GLU A 50 -2.35 -4.80 3.57
C GLU A 50 -1.72 -5.14 2.20
N LEU A 51 -1.81 -6.40 1.74
CA LEU A 51 -1.44 -6.78 0.38
C LEU A 51 -2.27 -6.04 -0.67
N LYS A 52 -3.58 -5.92 -0.44
CA LYS A 52 -4.45 -5.11 -1.30
C LYS A 52 -4.03 -3.65 -1.26
N GLN A 53 -3.71 -3.09 -0.10
CA GLN A 53 -3.21 -1.72 0.00
C GLN A 53 -1.98 -1.53 -0.90
N PHE A 54 -0.97 -2.37 -0.78
CA PHE A 54 0.20 -2.32 -1.64
C PHE A 54 -0.16 -2.48 -3.12
N ALA A 55 -1.07 -3.37 -3.48
CA ALA A 55 -1.43 -3.63 -4.88
C ALA A 55 -2.08 -2.40 -5.55
N TYR A 56 -2.91 -1.65 -4.81
CA TYR A 56 -3.65 -0.49 -5.33
C TYR A 56 -2.88 0.85 -5.20
N ASP A 57 -1.79 0.92 -4.43
CA ASP A 57 -1.04 2.17 -4.20
C ASP A 57 -0.12 2.58 -5.37
N LEU A 58 0.11 1.68 -6.32
CA LEU A 58 1.04 1.83 -7.47
C LEU A 58 2.51 2.11 -7.12
N LEU A 59 2.86 2.42 -5.88
CA LEU A 59 4.24 2.62 -5.42
C LEU A 59 5.14 1.43 -5.75
N TRP A 60 4.59 0.22 -5.77
CA TRP A 60 5.28 -1.00 -6.21
C TRP A 60 5.85 -0.92 -7.64
N THR A 61 5.36 -0.01 -8.48
CA THR A 61 5.86 0.16 -9.86
C THR A 61 7.18 0.95 -9.95
N TRP A 62 7.66 1.51 -8.83
CA TRP A 62 9.02 2.11 -8.74
C TRP A 62 9.71 1.90 -7.38
N GLN A 63 9.13 1.10 -6.48
CA GLN A 63 9.74 0.69 -5.21
C GLN A 63 10.08 -0.81 -5.23
N PRO A 64 11.37 -1.18 -5.44
CA PRO A 64 11.77 -2.57 -5.66
C PRO A 64 11.43 -3.54 -4.51
N ARG A 65 11.40 -3.07 -3.26
CA ARG A 65 11.06 -3.92 -2.11
C ARG A 65 9.58 -4.33 -2.11
N ILE A 66 8.68 -3.46 -2.57
CA ILE A 66 7.25 -3.77 -2.64
C ILE A 66 6.95 -4.65 -3.87
N GLU A 67 7.59 -4.39 -5.01
CA GLU A 67 7.52 -5.28 -6.18
C GLU A 67 8.03 -6.70 -5.85
N ALA A 68 9.16 -6.79 -5.14
CA ALA A 68 9.77 -8.06 -4.76
C ALA A 68 8.84 -8.91 -3.89
N LEU A 69 7.99 -8.30 -3.05
CA LEU A 69 6.98 -9.02 -2.29
C LEU A 69 6.03 -9.79 -3.22
N PHE A 70 5.43 -9.13 -4.20
CA PHE A 70 4.49 -9.78 -5.13
C PHE A 70 5.15 -10.89 -5.95
N ARG A 71 6.37 -10.66 -6.42
CA ARG A 71 7.16 -11.70 -7.09
C ARG A 71 7.47 -12.89 -6.17
N THR A 72 7.68 -12.66 -4.88
CA THR A 72 8.05 -13.71 -3.90
C THR A 72 6.85 -14.54 -3.45
N LEU A 73 5.65 -13.93 -3.39
CA LEU A 73 4.39 -14.62 -3.08
C LEU A 73 4.20 -15.85 -3.97
N ASP A 74 4.24 -15.65 -5.28
CA ASP A 74 4.22 -16.72 -6.27
C ASP A 74 4.91 -16.26 -7.58
N PRO A 75 6.17 -16.67 -7.82
CA PRO A 75 6.92 -16.24 -9.01
C PRO A 75 6.29 -16.67 -10.34
N ALA A 76 5.64 -17.84 -10.37
CA ALA A 76 5.01 -18.36 -11.57
C ALA A 76 3.74 -17.58 -11.89
N LEU A 77 2.92 -17.33 -10.87
CA LEU A 77 1.69 -16.56 -10.99
C LEU A 77 1.99 -15.10 -11.33
N TRP A 78 3.01 -14.49 -10.70
CA TRP A 78 3.49 -13.14 -11.02
C TRP A 78 3.82 -12.98 -12.49
N LYS A 79 4.59 -13.93 -13.06
CA LYS A 79 4.89 -13.94 -14.48
C LYS A 79 3.65 -14.14 -15.36
N SER A 80 2.77 -15.07 -14.99
CA SER A 80 1.57 -15.40 -15.77
C SER A 80 0.52 -14.28 -15.78
N THR A 81 0.46 -13.51 -14.70
CA THR A 81 -0.41 -12.33 -14.53
C THR A 81 0.21 -11.06 -15.11
N ARG A 82 1.42 -11.17 -15.72
CA ARG A 82 2.20 -10.05 -16.26
C ARG A 82 2.42 -8.96 -15.23
N GLU A 83 2.90 -9.37 -14.06
CA GLU A 83 3.33 -8.43 -13.02
C GLU A 83 2.17 -7.56 -12.51
N ASN A 84 0.97 -8.14 -12.49
CA ASN A 84 -0.24 -7.51 -11.99
C ASN A 84 -0.55 -8.03 -10.56
N PRO A 85 -0.35 -7.22 -9.51
CA PRO A 85 -0.57 -7.67 -8.14
C PRO A 85 -2.05 -7.89 -7.81
N VAL A 86 -2.97 -7.17 -8.46
CA VAL A 86 -4.42 -7.36 -8.25
C VAL A 86 -4.86 -8.73 -8.78
N LEU A 87 -4.47 -9.07 -10.01
CA LEU A 87 -4.75 -10.39 -10.58
C LEU A 87 -4.03 -11.51 -9.83
N LEU A 88 -2.79 -11.30 -9.40
CA LEU A 88 -2.05 -12.27 -8.59
C LEU A 88 -2.80 -12.59 -7.30
N LEU A 89 -3.24 -11.58 -6.56
CA LEU A 89 -3.95 -11.78 -5.30
C LEU A 89 -5.33 -12.42 -5.52
N SER A 90 -6.04 -12.01 -6.58
CA SER A 90 -7.31 -12.62 -6.96
C SER A 90 -7.18 -14.10 -7.31
N GLN A 91 -6.09 -14.51 -7.97
CA GLN A 91 -5.86 -15.90 -8.37
C GLN A 91 -5.28 -16.76 -7.23
N LEU A 92 -4.47 -16.18 -6.33
CA LEU A 92 -4.04 -16.88 -5.11
C LEU A 92 -5.21 -17.19 -4.18
N GLY A 93 -6.12 -16.22 -4.02
CA GLY A 93 -7.14 -16.27 -2.98
C GLY A 93 -6.55 -16.27 -1.57
N GLU A 94 -7.42 -16.31 -0.56
CA GLU A 94 -7.00 -16.26 0.84
C GLU A 94 -6.15 -17.46 1.24
N GLU A 95 -6.52 -18.67 0.81
CA GLU A 95 -5.75 -19.88 1.10
C GLU A 95 -4.35 -19.85 0.45
N GLY A 96 -4.24 -19.31 -0.76
CA GLY A 96 -2.95 -19.16 -1.45
C GLY A 96 -2.05 -18.17 -0.73
N VAL A 97 -2.60 -17.03 -0.32
CA VAL A 97 -1.88 -16.04 0.52
C VAL A 97 -1.43 -16.67 1.83
N GLN A 98 -2.31 -17.42 2.52
CA GLN A 98 -1.97 -18.11 3.76
C GLN A 98 -0.76 -19.02 3.58
N ARG A 99 -0.81 -19.93 2.60
CA ARG A 99 0.30 -20.85 2.30
C ARG A 99 1.57 -20.11 1.92
N ALA A 100 1.47 -19.01 1.17
CA ALA A 100 2.63 -18.19 0.82
C ALA A 100 3.27 -17.59 2.08
N CYS A 101 2.48 -17.05 3.00
CA CYS A 101 2.97 -16.46 4.25
C CYS A 101 3.60 -17.46 5.24
N GLU A 102 3.43 -18.77 5.04
CA GLU A 102 4.15 -19.81 5.79
C GLU A 102 5.64 -19.90 5.40
N ARG A 103 6.00 -19.41 4.21
CA ARG A 103 7.37 -19.38 3.70
C ARG A 103 8.16 -18.22 4.31
N GLU A 104 9.40 -18.49 4.73
CA GLU A 104 10.23 -17.51 5.43
C GLU A 104 10.65 -16.35 4.53
N GLU A 105 10.97 -16.64 3.28
CA GLU A 105 11.32 -15.64 2.28
C GLU A 105 10.15 -14.68 2.00
N VAL A 106 8.90 -15.15 2.05
CA VAL A 106 7.72 -14.30 1.88
C VAL A 106 7.55 -13.38 3.08
N ARG A 107 7.69 -13.90 4.32
CA ARG A 107 7.64 -13.07 5.53
C ARG A 107 8.68 -11.97 5.51
N GLN A 108 9.91 -12.28 5.11
CA GLN A 108 10.99 -11.29 5.00
C GLN A 108 10.71 -10.26 3.91
N ALA A 109 10.22 -10.67 2.74
CA ALA A 109 9.83 -9.75 1.68
C ALA A 109 8.67 -8.84 2.11
N PHE A 110 7.74 -9.36 2.91
CA PHE A 110 6.61 -8.61 3.46
C PHE A 110 7.07 -7.51 4.41
N GLU A 111 7.94 -7.85 5.38
CA GLU A 111 8.54 -6.86 6.28
C GLU A 111 9.37 -5.82 5.51
N GLY A 112 10.09 -6.25 4.46
CA GLY A 112 10.79 -5.35 3.56
C GLY A 112 9.87 -4.37 2.85
N ALA A 113 8.71 -4.83 2.37
CA ALA A 113 7.70 -3.99 1.75
C ALA A 113 7.07 -3.01 2.74
N ARG A 114 6.73 -3.46 3.96
CA ARG A 114 6.24 -2.62 5.05
C ARG A 114 7.22 -1.50 5.39
N ALA A 115 8.51 -1.84 5.55
CA ALA A 115 9.56 -0.87 5.81
C ALA A 115 9.67 0.14 4.66
N ALA A 116 9.68 -0.32 3.41
CA ALA A 116 9.75 0.54 2.24
C ALA A 116 8.55 1.50 2.12
N TYR A 117 7.34 0.99 2.37
CA TYR A 117 6.12 1.78 2.37
C TYR A 117 6.16 2.85 3.45
N ARG A 118 6.56 2.47 4.67
CA ARG A 118 6.72 3.41 5.79
C ARG A 118 7.76 4.49 5.48
N GLU A 119 8.95 4.10 5.04
CA GLU A 119 10.01 5.03 4.64
C GLU A 119 9.54 6.00 3.54
N TYR A 120 8.67 5.55 2.63
CA TYR A 120 8.12 6.38 1.55
C TYR A 120 7.07 7.39 1.99
N TYR A 121 6.24 7.06 2.98
CA TYR A 121 5.16 7.93 3.44
C TYR A 121 5.51 8.76 4.68
N GLU A 122 6.50 8.35 5.48
CA GLU A 122 7.00 9.09 6.64
C GLU A 122 8.11 10.10 6.30
N ARG A 123 8.57 10.11 5.04
CA ARG A 123 9.47 11.16 4.55
C ARG A 123 8.74 12.50 4.48
N HIS A 124 9.51 13.56 4.68
CA HIS A 124 9.04 14.95 4.70
C HIS A 124 9.60 15.67 3.48
N PRO A 125 9.03 15.48 2.28
CA PRO A 125 9.52 16.13 1.07
C PRO A 125 9.25 17.63 1.12
N ARG A 126 10.18 18.42 0.58
CA ARG A 126 10.21 19.89 0.73
C ARG A 126 8.91 20.61 0.35
N PHE A 127 8.15 20.09 -0.62
CA PHE A 127 6.92 20.73 -1.07
C PHE A 127 5.70 20.40 -0.21
N MET A 128 5.70 19.30 0.56
CA MET A 128 4.66 19.04 1.56
C MET A 128 4.71 20.11 2.68
N ASP A 129 5.91 20.51 3.08
CA ASP A 129 6.11 21.50 4.15
C ASP A 129 5.82 22.94 3.69
N ALA A 130 5.83 23.19 2.39
CA ALA A 130 5.72 24.54 1.83
C ALA A 130 4.32 25.16 2.01
N GLN A 131 3.32 24.40 2.50
CA GLN A 131 1.91 24.82 2.68
C GLN A 131 1.35 25.59 1.46
N ALA A 132 1.86 25.28 0.26
CA ALA A 132 1.52 26.01 -0.93
C ALA A 132 0.04 25.74 -1.26
N PRO A 133 -0.84 26.75 -1.31
CA PRO A 133 -2.28 26.58 -1.46
C PRO A 133 -2.71 26.23 -2.90
N MET A 134 -1.85 25.52 -3.64
CA MET A 134 -2.03 25.26 -5.07
C MET A 134 -2.18 23.76 -5.30
N ALA A 135 -3.30 23.36 -5.90
CA ALA A 135 -3.44 22.03 -6.49
C ALA A 135 -3.06 22.12 -7.98
N ILE A 136 -2.31 21.14 -8.49
CA ILE A 136 -1.91 21.07 -9.90
C ILE A 136 -2.78 20.01 -10.58
N ALA A 137 -3.57 20.40 -11.58
CA ALA A 137 -4.26 19.43 -12.43
C ALA A 137 -3.40 19.12 -13.66
N TYR A 138 -2.99 17.86 -13.83
CA TYR A 138 -2.16 17.43 -14.95
C TYR A 138 -2.96 16.56 -15.91
N PHE A 139 -3.36 17.15 -17.03
CA PHE A 139 -4.13 16.49 -18.08
C PHE A 139 -3.20 15.80 -19.07
N SER A 140 -3.40 14.50 -19.26
CA SER A 140 -2.76 13.74 -20.33
C SER A 140 -3.74 12.71 -20.86
N LEU A 141 -3.65 12.41 -22.16
CA LEU A 141 -4.36 11.28 -22.73
C LEU A 141 -3.70 9.95 -22.36
N GLU A 142 -2.46 9.96 -21.88
CA GLU A 142 -1.70 8.74 -21.60
C GLU A 142 -0.88 8.85 -20.32
N PHE A 143 -0.77 7.74 -19.58
CA PHE A 143 0.11 7.60 -18.41
C PHE A 143 0.73 6.20 -18.35
N GLY A 144 2.05 6.12 -18.55
CA GLY A 144 2.84 4.90 -18.51
C GLY A 144 3.35 4.62 -17.10
N LEU A 145 2.51 4.01 -16.26
CA LEU A 145 2.86 3.68 -14.87
C LEU A 145 3.36 2.25 -14.71
N SER A 146 2.65 1.30 -15.32
CA SER A 146 2.94 -0.13 -15.32
C SER A 146 2.32 -0.79 -16.55
N GLU A 147 2.93 -1.88 -17.04
CA GLU A 147 2.39 -2.66 -18.16
C GLU A 147 1.01 -3.27 -17.86
N CYS A 148 0.73 -3.58 -16.58
CA CYS A 148 -0.58 -4.13 -16.19
C CYS A 148 -1.71 -3.09 -16.23
N LEU A 149 -1.40 -1.80 -16.40
CA LEU A 149 -2.34 -0.71 -16.53
C LEU A 149 -2.16 -0.05 -17.91
N PRO A 150 -2.71 -0.64 -19.00
CA PRO A 150 -2.42 -0.23 -20.37
C PRO A 150 -3.24 1.00 -20.75
N ILE A 151 -2.88 2.16 -20.18
CA ILE A 151 -3.45 3.48 -20.48
C ILE A 151 -2.43 4.41 -21.17
N TYR A 152 -1.46 3.82 -21.87
CA TYR A 152 -0.45 4.53 -22.66
C TYR A 152 -0.05 3.72 -23.89
N SER A 153 0.50 4.39 -24.91
CA SER A 153 0.92 3.77 -26.18
C SER A 153 2.41 3.94 -26.50
N GLY A 154 3.07 4.95 -25.91
CA GLY A 154 4.47 5.22 -26.20
C GLY A 154 5.12 6.27 -25.30
N GLY A 155 6.12 6.97 -25.85
CA GLY A 155 7.01 7.86 -25.09
C GLY A 155 6.30 9.01 -24.37
N LEU A 156 5.19 9.53 -24.91
CA LEU A 156 4.40 10.57 -24.24
C LEU A 156 3.84 10.06 -22.91
N GLY A 157 3.21 8.89 -22.93
CA GLY A 157 2.66 8.28 -21.73
C GLY A 157 3.76 7.90 -20.73
N VAL A 158 4.88 7.35 -21.20
CA VAL A 158 6.04 7.06 -20.32
C VAL A 158 6.52 8.33 -19.62
N LEU A 159 6.73 9.42 -20.36
CA LEU A 159 7.14 10.70 -19.77
C LEU A 159 6.10 11.22 -18.76
N ALA A 160 4.80 11.14 -19.08
CA ALA A 160 3.74 11.55 -18.16
C ALA A 160 3.74 10.69 -16.89
N GLY A 161 3.96 9.38 -17.00
CA GLY A 161 4.09 8.46 -15.88
C GLY A 161 5.30 8.78 -14.99
N ASP A 162 6.47 9.02 -15.60
CA ASP A 162 7.67 9.43 -14.87
C ASP A 162 7.47 10.78 -14.16
N HIS A 163 6.72 11.70 -14.78
CA HIS A 163 6.30 12.94 -14.13
C HIS A 163 5.46 12.69 -12.87
N LEU A 164 4.51 11.74 -12.91
CA LEU A 164 3.73 11.38 -11.72
C LEU A 164 4.61 10.79 -10.62
N LYS A 165 5.53 9.90 -10.96
CA LYS A 165 6.48 9.30 -10.01
C LYS A 165 7.37 10.37 -9.36
N ALA A 166 7.97 11.25 -10.17
CA ALA A 166 8.80 12.35 -9.69
C ALA A 166 8.01 13.34 -8.81
N THR A 167 6.77 13.63 -9.19
CA THR A 167 5.87 14.51 -8.44
C THR A 167 5.51 13.92 -7.08
N SER A 168 5.23 12.61 -7.02
CA SER A 168 5.03 11.87 -5.78
C SER A 168 6.29 11.90 -4.90
N ASP A 169 7.47 11.71 -5.50
CA ASP A 169 8.77 11.79 -4.81
C ASP A 169 9.10 13.21 -4.31
N LEU A 170 8.56 14.25 -4.94
CA LEU A 170 8.69 15.64 -4.49
C LEU A 170 7.61 16.06 -3.50
N GLY A 171 6.56 15.26 -3.31
CA GLY A 171 5.42 15.60 -2.45
C GLY A 171 4.59 16.77 -2.99
N LEU A 172 4.50 16.90 -4.32
CA LEU A 172 3.72 17.95 -4.96
C LEU A 172 2.20 17.60 -4.96
N PRO A 173 1.32 18.57 -4.66
CA PRO A 173 -0.14 18.37 -4.63
C PRO A 173 -0.73 18.32 -6.05
N LEU A 174 -0.43 17.26 -6.80
CA LEU A 174 -0.85 17.07 -8.19
C LEU A 174 -1.92 16.00 -8.33
N VAL A 175 -2.93 16.28 -9.15
CA VAL A 175 -3.96 15.33 -9.56
C VAL A 175 -3.82 15.09 -11.07
N ALA A 176 -3.53 13.84 -11.43
CA ALA A 176 -3.48 13.41 -12.82
C ALA A 176 -4.90 13.17 -13.35
N VAL A 177 -5.21 13.71 -14.52
CA VAL A 177 -6.50 13.52 -15.19
C VAL A 177 -6.25 12.92 -16.57
N GLY A 178 -6.85 11.75 -16.81
CA GLY A 178 -6.75 11.03 -18.06
C GLY A 178 -7.94 10.13 -18.31
N LEU A 179 -7.77 9.15 -19.20
CA LEU A 179 -8.84 8.24 -19.61
C LEU A 179 -8.49 6.80 -19.23
N LEU A 180 -9.47 6.10 -18.67
CA LEU A 180 -9.43 4.64 -18.55
C LEU A 180 -10.00 4.03 -19.83
N TYR A 181 -9.13 3.76 -20.79
CA TYR A 181 -9.53 3.18 -22.08
C TYR A 181 -10.12 1.78 -21.90
N ARG A 182 -11.25 1.48 -22.56
CA ARG A 182 -11.84 0.14 -22.56
C ARG A 182 -10.89 -0.92 -23.14
N GLN A 183 -10.15 -0.54 -24.17
CA GLN A 183 -9.06 -1.33 -24.74
C GLN A 183 -7.83 -0.44 -24.73
N GLY A 184 -6.79 -0.90 -24.03
CA GLY A 184 -5.51 -0.21 -23.99
C GLY A 184 -4.73 -0.34 -25.28
N PHE A 185 -3.44 0.00 -25.22
CA PHE A 185 -2.53 -0.26 -26.33
C PHE A 185 -2.43 -1.75 -26.63
N GLY A 186 -2.47 -2.09 -27.92
CA GLY A 186 -2.45 -3.47 -28.39
C GLY A 186 -1.13 -4.15 -28.03
N ARG A 187 -1.20 -5.40 -27.57
CA ARG A 187 0.00 -6.22 -27.44
C ARG A 187 0.43 -6.67 -28.81
N GLN A 188 1.66 -6.35 -29.18
CA GLN A 188 2.29 -6.88 -30.37
C GLN A 188 2.67 -8.35 -30.16
N ASP A 189 2.35 -9.19 -31.13
CA ASP A 189 2.79 -10.58 -31.19
C ASP A 189 3.32 -10.90 -32.60
N ILE A 190 4.19 -11.90 -32.69
CA ILE A 190 4.80 -12.31 -33.96
C ILE A 190 4.47 -13.78 -34.18
N ASP A 191 3.77 -14.08 -35.27
CA ASP A 191 3.43 -15.46 -35.60
C ASP A 191 4.64 -16.27 -36.09
N ALA A 192 4.47 -17.59 -36.24
CA ALA A 192 5.53 -18.48 -36.72
C ALA A 192 6.05 -18.13 -38.14
N GLY A 193 5.31 -17.31 -38.90
CA GLY A 193 5.70 -16.79 -40.21
C GLY A 193 6.42 -15.43 -40.15
N GLY A 194 6.70 -14.91 -38.96
CA GLY A 194 7.35 -13.61 -38.77
C GLY A 194 6.40 -12.42 -39.02
N ARG A 195 5.09 -12.64 -39.13
CA ARG A 195 4.13 -11.55 -39.28
C ARG A 195 3.74 -11.01 -37.92
N GLN A 196 3.81 -9.69 -37.83
CA GLN A 196 3.34 -8.96 -36.67
C GLN A 196 1.81 -8.83 -36.71
N PHE A 197 1.17 -9.05 -35.56
CA PHE A 197 -0.24 -8.73 -35.34
C PHE A 197 -0.45 -8.18 -33.93
N GLU A 198 -1.60 -7.54 -33.71
CA GLU A 198 -1.94 -6.91 -32.44
C GLU A 198 -3.06 -7.67 -31.73
N VAL A 199 -2.89 -7.87 -30.43
CA VAL A 199 -3.86 -8.48 -29.54
C VAL A 199 -4.35 -7.44 -28.56
N TYR A 200 -5.64 -7.12 -28.63
CA TYR A 200 -6.29 -6.18 -27.74
C TYR A 200 -7.04 -6.93 -26.64
N SER A 201 -6.68 -6.64 -25.39
CA SER A 201 -7.44 -7.09 -24.22
C SER A 201 -8.33 -5.97 -23.73
N GLU A 202 -9.51 -6.34 -23.23
CA GLU A 202 -10.36 -5.38 -22.54
C GLU A 202 -9.84 -5.12 -21.12
N ASN A 203 -9.79 -3.84 -20.76
CA ASN A 203 -9.49 -3.36 -19.43
C ASN A 203 -10.71 -3.55 -18.54
N ARG A 204 -10.68 -4.58 -17.70
CA ARG A 204 -11.69 -4.83 -16.67
C ARG A 204 -11.23 -4.18 -15.38
N GLY A 205 -11.98 -3.18 -14.89
CA GLY A 205 -11.58 -2.43 -13.70
C GLY A 205 -11.29 -3.30 -12.46
N ALA A 206 -11.99 -4.42 -12.31
CA ALA A 206 -11.77 -5.38 -11.22
C ALA A 206 -10.40 -6.08 -11.28
N ASP A 207 -9.79 -6.15 -12.47
CA ASP A 207 -8.52 -6.84 -12.71
C ASP A 207 -7.32 -5.86 -12.66
N LEU A 208 -7.58 -4.56 -12.51
CA LEU A 208 -6.59 -3.49 -12.61
C LEU A 208 -6.32 -2.87 -11.22
N PRO A 209 -5.13 -2.27 -11.00
CA PRO A 209 -4.82 -1.52 -9.80
C PRO A 209 -5.50 -0.14 -9.79
N VAL A 210 -6.82 -0.11 -10.01
CA VAL A 210 -7.67 1.08 -10.00
C VAL A 210 -8.93 0.79 -9.19
N ARG A 211 -9.52 1.84 -8.61
CA ARG A 211 -10.80 1.74 -7.90
C ARG A 211 -11.75 2.79 -8.46
N LYS A 212 -13.00 2.37 -8.65
CA LYS A 212 -14.07 3.34 -8.91
C LYS A 212 -14.27 4.18 -7.65
N VAL A 213 -14.38 5.49 -7.83
CA VAL A 213 -14.76 6.42 -6.76
C VAL A 213 -16.25 6.71 -6.92
N ASP A 214 -17.04 6.31 -5.93
CA ASP A 214 -18.48 6.55 -5.93
C ASP A 214 -18.82 8.00 -5.58
N GLY A 215 -19.91 8.52 -6.14
CA GLY A 215 -20.40 9.87 -5.86
C GLY A 215 -19.65 11.00 -6.57
N VAL A 216 -18.70 10.68 -7.45
CA VAL A 216 -18.04 11.64 -8.34
C VAL A 216 -18.62 11.51 -9.74
N GLU A 217 -19.31 12.55 -10.21
CA GLU A 217 -19.76 12.66 -11.59
C GLU A 217 -18.92 13.70 -12.32
N VAL A 218 -18.44 13.35 -13.52
CA VAL A 218 -17.74 14.28 -14.41
C VAL A 218 -18.57 14.46 -15.68
N GLU A 219 -18.89 15.70 -16.02
CA GLU A 219 -19.52 16.06 -17.29
C GLU A 219 -18.46 16.67 -18.21
N ALA A 220 -18.23 16.04 -19.35
CA ALA A 220 -17.26 16.49 -20.34
C ALA A 220 -17.93 16.71 -21.70
N PRO A 221 -17.71 17.86 -22.37
CA PRO A 221 -18.17 18.07 -23.73
C PRO A 221 -17.31 17.22 -24.69
N ILE A 222 -17.94 16.28 -25.39
CA ILE A 222 -17.33 15.46 -26.44
C ILE A 222 -18.07 15.74 -27.75
N GLY A 223 -17.49 16.62 -28.57
CA GLY A 223 -18.14 17.14 -29.78
C GLY A 223 -19.39 17.95 -29.43
N ALA A 224 -20.54 17.58 -29.99
CA ALA A 224 -21.82 18.25 -29.74
C ALA A 224 -22.61 17.66 -28.55
N ARG A 225 -22.02 16.75 -27.78
CA ARG A 225 -22.69 16.04 -26.67
C ARG A 225 -21.96 16.29 -25.37
N ASN A 226 -22.70 16.46 -24.29
CA ASN A 226 -22.15 16.34 -22.94
C ASN A 226 -22.23 14.87 -22.53
N VAL A 227 -21.08 14.29 -22.19
CA VAL A 227 -20.98 12.93 -21.70
C VAL A 227 -20.82 13.00 -20.19
N ARG A 228 -21.73 12.33 -19.48
CA ARG A 228 -21.65 12.15 -18.03
C ARG A 228 -20.97 10.83 -17.73
N ILE A 229 -19.90 10.90 -16.94
CA ILE A 229 -19.14 9.76 -16.44
C ILE A 229 -19.45 9.66 -14.94
N ALA A 230 -19.98 8.52 -14.51
CA ALA A 230 -20.47 8.26 -13.16
C ALA A 230 -20.05 6.89 -12.63
#